data_AF-A0A9P8K4K6-F1
#
_entry.id   AF-A0A9P8K4K6-F1
#
_cell.length_a   1.000
_cell.length_b   1.000
_cell.length_c   1.000
_cell.angle_alpha   90.00
_cell.angle_beta   90.00
_cell.angle_gamma   90.00
#
_symmetry.space_group_name_H-M   'P 1'
#
loop_
_entity.id
_entity.type
_entity.pdbx_description
1 polymer ?
#
loop_
_entity_poly.entity_id
_entity_poly.type
_entity_poly.pdbx_seq_one_letter_code
_entity_poly.pdbx_strand_id
1 'polypeptide(L)'
;MKSLFVACLAATSAFAAPLAAPQLGGFPSFGGGLGSLTSNDVINGVCKPVTYIFARGTTELGNMGSTVGPALQRALESAFGGNNVATQGVTYPADVAGAISGALNPGSAQGARTMASLTQQVLSKCPDTKVILAGYSQGAEQVHGALTNLQSGQVSVALTFGDPLQLIPFRNIEAGRTKVYCNLLDGVCSGAFIISAAHLSYSFEDTTPAAQFAKSVIGNI
;
A
#
# COMPACT_ATOMS: atom_id res chain seq x y z
N MET A 1 -13.78 34.38 -78.43
CA MET A 1 -13.03 35.21 -77.48
C MET A 1 -12.96 34.48 -76.15
N LYS A 2 -11.72 34.19 -75.71
CA LYS A 2 -11.23 33.88 -74.36
C LYS A 2 -12.27 33.69 -73.25
N SER A 3 -12.24 32.54 -72.57
CA SER A 3 -11.69 32.47 -71.19
C SER A 3 -11.68 31.02 -70.67
N LEU A 4 -10.48 30.56 -70.31
CA LEU A 4 -10.25 29.41 -69.45
C LEU A 4 -10.72 29.76 -68.03
N PHE A 5 -11.43 28.85 -67.37
CA PHE A 5 -11.50 28.80 -65.91
C PHE A 5 -11.09 27.41 -65.45
N VAL A 6 -9.85 27.33 -64.96
CA VAL A 6 -9.31 26.18 -64.23
C VAL A 6 -9.85 26.29 -62.80
N ALA A 7 -10.75 25.40 -62.41
CA ALA A 7 -11.19 25.26 -61.03
C ALA A 7 -10.15 24.43 -60.27
N CYS A 8 -9.39 25.09 -59.40
CA CYS A 8 -8.44 24.46 -58.49
C CYS A 8 -9.21 23.85 -57.32
N LEU A 9 -9.18 22.52 -57.17
CA LEU A 9 -9.70 21.84 -55.98
C LEU A 9 -8.71 22.07 -54.82
N ALA A 10 -9.03 22.98 -53.90
CA ALA A 10 -8.32 23.09 -52.64
C ALA A 10 -8.92 22.10 -51.64
N ALA A 11 -8.17 21.03 -51.31
CA ALA A 11 -8.51 20.14 -50.21
C ALA A 11 -8.26 20.86 -48.89
N THR A 12 -9.32 21.17 -48.14
CA THR A 12 -9.22 21.70 -46.78
C THR A 12 -8.95 20.55 -45.82
N SER A 13 -7.72 20.44 -45.32
CA SER A 13 -7.39 19.61 -44.16
C SER A 13 -7.94 20.27 -42.89
N ALA A 14 -8.95 19.67 -42.28
CA ALA A 14 -9.41 20.05 -40.95
C ALA A 14 -8.39 19.53 -39.92
N PHE A 15 -7.63 20.43 -39.30
CA PHE A 15 -6.88 20.11 -38.08
C PHE A 15 -7.87 20.02 -36.92
N ALA A 16 -8.15 18.81 -36.45
CA ALA A 16 -8.75 18.61 -35.14
C ALA A 16 -7.67 18.90 -34.09
N ALA A 17 -7.73 20.07 -33.46
CA ALA A 17 -6.95 20.34 -32.26
C ALA A 17 -7.47 19.44 -31.13
N PRO A 18 -6.60 18.74 -30.37
CA PRO A 18 -7.04 18.01 -29.20
C PRO A 18 -7.57 19.02 -28.18
N LEU A 19 -8.82 18.83 -27.76
CA LEU A 19 -9.42 19.53 -26.63
C LEU A 19 -8.55 19.25 -25.39
N ALA A 20 -7.94 20.29 -24.84
CA ALA A 20 -7.23 20.20 -23.58
C ALA A 20 -8.19 19.72 -22.49
N ALA A 21 -7.88 18.56 -21.90
CA ALA A 21 -8.55 18.11 -20.69
C ALA A 21 -8.30 19.13 -19.56
N PRO A 22 -9.31 19.44 -18.73
CA PRO A 22 -9.10 20.35 -17.61
C PRO A 22 -8.08 19.72 -16.66
N GLN A 23 -6.96 20.43 -16.46
CA GLN A 23 -5.95 20.03 -15.49
C GLN A 23 -6.51 20.26 -14.09
N LEU A 24 -7.04 19.20 -13.49
CA LEU A 24 -7.28 19.17 -12.05
C LEU A 24 -5.93 19.40 -11.36
N GLY A 25 -5.86 20.45 -10.55
CA GLY A 25 -4.64 20.97 -9.95
C GLY A 25 -3.79 19.89 -9.30
N GLY A 26 -2.49 19.95 -9.56
CA GLY A 26 -1.51 19.03 -9.04
C GLY A 26 -1.51 19.00 -7.51
N PHE A 27 -1.55 17.78 -6.97
CA PHE A 27 -1.15 17.52 -5.59
C PHE A 27 0.30 18.01 -5.39
N PRO A 28 0.63 18.64 -4.26
CA PRO A 28 1.99 19.07 -3.99
C PRO A 28 2.92 17.85 -4.07
N SER A 29 4.04 17.99 -4.79
CA SER A 29 5.09 16.98 -4.84
C SER A 29 5.63 16.73 -3.43
N PHE A 30 5.31 15.57 -2.87
CA PHE A 30 5.82 15.09 -1.60
C PHE A 30 7.29 14.70 -1.75
N GLY A 31 8.18 15.65 -1.41
CA GLY A 31 9.63 15.51 -1.49
C GLY A 31 10.20 14.58 -0.41
N GLY A 32 10.16 13.28 -0.67
CA GLY A 32 10.97 12.27 -0.02
C GLY A 32 11.23 11.17 -1.06
N GLY A 33 12.51 10.88 -1.36
CA GLY A 33 12.92 10.08 -2.53
C GLY A 33 11.94 8.95 -2.87
N LEU A 34 11.41 8.99 -4.10
CA LEU A 34 10.38 8.05 -4.56
C LEU A 34 10.97 6.63 -4.51
N GLY A 35 10.56 5.85 -3.50
CA GLY A 35 10.86 4.42 -3.50
C GLY A 35 10.05 3.73 -4.60
N SER A 36 10.38 2.48 -4.92
CA SER A 36 9.68 1.75 -5.96
C SER A 36 8.19 1.63 -5.65
N LEU A 37 7.33 1.94 -6.62
CA LEU A 37 5.87 1.76 -6.51
C LEU A 37 5.46 0.28 -6.55
N THR A 38 6.40 -0.59 -6.92
CA THR A 38 6.18 -2.03 -7.06
C THR A 38 7.34 -2.82 -6.44
N SER A 39 7.03 -3.83 -5.63
CA SER A 39 8.02 -4.79 -5.11
C SER A 39 7.46 -6.21 -5.13
N ASN A 40 8.30 -7.18 -5.50
CA ASN A 40 7.88 -8.55 -5.81
C ASN A 40 8.84 -9.62 -5.23
N ASP A 41 9.53 -9.33 -4.12
CA ASP A 41 10.57 -10.21 -3.60
C ASP A 41 10.05 -11.61 -3.23
N VAL A 42 8.86 -11.70 -2.62
CA VAL A 42 8.25 -12.99 -2.26
C VAL A 42 7.87 -13.80 -3.49
N ILE A 43 7.27 -13.14 -4.49
CA ILE A 43 6.91 -13.77 -5.77
C ILE A 43 8.18 -14.29 -6.47
N ASN A 44 9.25 -13.50 -6.43
CA ASN A 44 10.55 -13.85 -7.00
C ASN A 44 11.35 -14.86 -6.16
N GLY A 45 10.85 -15.27 -4.99
CA GLY A 45 11.48 -16.28 -4.13
C GLY A 45 12.70 -15.79 -3.36
N VAL A 46 12.82 -14.47 -3.12
CA VAL A 46 13.90 -13.89 -2.32
C VAL A 46 13.69 -14.25 -0.85
N CYS A 47 14.68 -14.93 -0.23
CA CYS A 47 14.70 -15.17 1.20
C CYS A 47 15.62 -14.16 1.91
N LYS A 48 15.07 -13.48 2.91
CA LYS A 48 15.81 -12.62 3.84
C LYS A 48 15.31 -12.85 5.27
N PRO A 49 16.09 -12.50 6.30
CA PRO A 49 15.69 -12.66 7.70
C PRO A 49 14.35 -12.00 8.05
N VAL A 50 14.01 -10.88 7.43
CA VAL A 50 12.72 -10.19 7.57
C VAL A 50 12.03 -10.11 6.22
N THR A 51 10.74 -10.43 6.19
CA THR A 51 9.88 -10.21 5.02
C THR A 51 8.79 -9.21 5.36
N TYR A 52 8.76 -8.11 4.62
CA TYR A 52 7.77 -7.05 4.72
C TYR A 52 6.75 -7.19 3.58
N ILE A 53 5.49 -7.46 3.94
CA ILE A 53 4.37 -7.56 3.00
C ILE A 53 3.40 -6.39 3.23
N PHE A 54 3.15 -5.58 2.21
CA PHE A 54 2.41 -4.33 2.32
C PHE A 54 1.17 -4.25 1.44
N ALA A 55 0.06 -3.75 1.99
CA ALA A 55 -1.13 -3.36 1.24
C ALA A 55 -1.32 -1.83 1.23
N ARG A 56 -1.47 -1.26 0.04
CA ARG A 56 -1.49 0.19 -0.21
C ARG A 56 -2.83 0.87 0.07
N GLY A 57 -2.83 2.20 0.12
CA GLY A 57 -4.07 2.97 0.24
C GLY A 57 -4.93 2.90 -1.02
N THR A 58 -6.21 3.27 -0.87
CA THR A 58 -7.12 3.43 -2.02
C THR A 58 -6.52 4.39 -3.05
N THR A 59 -6.64 4.07 -4.33
CA THR A 59 -6.13 4.79 -5.50
C THR A 59 -4.61 4.88 -5.64
N GLU A 60 -3.83 4.35 -4.70
CA GLU A 60 -2.39 4.32 -4.85
C GLU A 60 -1.96 3.43 -6.03
N LEU A 61 -0.86 3.81 -6.69
CA LEU A 61 -0.35 3.10 -7.86
C LEU A 61 0.51 1.88 -7.48
N GLY A 62 0.72 0.99 -8.44
CA GLY A 62 1.56 -0.20 -8.26
C GLY A 62 1.00 -1.15 -7.20
N ASN A 63 1.88 -1.85 -6.47
CA ASN A 63 1.49 -2.72 -5.35
C ASN A 63 2.01 -2.22 -4.00
N MET A 64 2.94 -1.26 -3.99
CA MET A 64 3.47 -0.61 -2.78
C MET A 64 2.84 0.76 -2.52
N GLY A 65 2.20 1.37 -3.51
CA GLY A 65 1.83 2.77 -3.43
C GLY A 65 3.03 3.72 -3.47
N SER A 66 2.78 5.00 -3.22
CA SER A 66 3.82 6.05 -3.29
C SER A 66 4.13 6.67 -1.94
N THR A 67 3.37 6.32 -0.90
CA THR A 67 3.42 6.95 0.43
C THR A 67 4.00 6.03 1.49
N VAL A 68 3.16 5.41 2.31
CA VAL A 68 3.54 4.60 3.49
C VAL A 68 4.37 3.39 3.09
N GLY A 69 4.02 2.70 2.00
CA GLY A 69 4.68 1.47 1.58
C GLY A 69 6.18 1.61 1.40
N PRO A 70 6.66 2.48 0.48
CA PRO A 70 8.08 2.71 0.27
C PRO A 70 8.76 3.45 1.43
N ALA A 71 8.05 4.30 2.17
CA ALA A 71 8.62 4.97 3.35
C ALA A 71 8.91 3.97 4.49
N LEU A 72 7.97 3.07 4.78
CA LEU A 72 8.16 2.01 5.77
C LEU A 72 9.21 1.00 5.32
N GLN A 73 9.31 0.68 4.03
CA GLN A 73 10.40 -0.15 3.50
C GLN A 73 11.77 0.44 3.93
N ARG A 74 12.02 1.72 3.63
CA ARG A 74 13.29 2.37 3.99
C ARG A 74 13.54 2.38 5.49
N ALA A 75 12.49 2.64 6.28
CA ALA A 75 12.60 2.64 7.74
C ALA A 75 12.95 1.25 8.28
N LEU A 76 12.36 0.18 7.73
CA LEU A 76 12.69 -1.20 8.08
C LEU A 76 14.11 -1.57 7.63
N GLU A 77 14.51 -1.20 6.42
CA GLU A 77 15.89 -1.40 5.93
C GLU A 77 16.91 -0.66 6.81
N SER A 78 16.56 0.52 7.35
CA SER A 78 17.41 1.22 8.31
C SER A 78 17.45 0.52 9.69
N ALA A 79 16.35 -0.07 10.14
CA ALA A 79 16.26 -0.71 11.45
C ALA A 79 16.88 -2.12 11.49
N PHE A 80 16.83 -2.84 10.38
CA PHE A 80 17.29 -4.23 10.26
C PHE A 80 18.54 -4.40 9.38
N GLY A 81 18.90 -3.40 8.59
CA GLY A 81 19.92 -3.48 7.53
C GLY A 81 19.30 -3.84 6.18
N GLY A 82 19.65 -3.11 5.11
CA GLY A 82 18.98 -3.23 3.80
C GLY A 82 19.05 -4.61 3.15
N ASN A 83 20.14 -5.36 3.39
CA ASN A 83 20.27 -6.73 2.89
C ASN A 83 19.36 -7.73 3.61
N ASN A 84 18.75 -7.33 4.73
CA ASN A 84 17.99 -8.22 5.60
C ASN A 84 16.46 -8.12 5.44
N VAL A 85 15.96 -7.17 4.65
CA VAL A 85 14.53 -6.95 4.44
C VAL A 85 14.13 -7.31 3.00
N ALA A 86 13.27 -8.32 2.84
CA ALA A 86 12.59 -8.61 1.57
C ALA A 86 11.26 -7.86 1.54
N THR A 87 10.93 -7.22 0.42
CA THR A 87 9.73 -6.38 0.32
C THR A 87 8.78 -6.88 -0.76
N GLN A 88 7.52 -7.05 -0.40
CA GLN A 88 6.45 -7.50 -1.29
C GLN A 88 5.23 -6.60 -1.17
N GLY A 89 4.78 -6.02 -2.28
CA GLY A 89 3.49 -5.35 -2.32
C GLY A 89 2.36 -6.32 -2.64
N VAL A 90 1.18 -6.06 -2.10
CA VAL A 90 -0.02 -6.86 -2.34
C VAL A 90 -0.75 -6.31 -3.55
N THR A 91 -0.95 -7.17 -4.56
CA THR A 91 -1.70 -6.82 -5.76
C THR A 91 -3.20 -7.02 -5.55
N TYR A 92 -3.95 -5.92 -5.64
CA TYR A 92 -5.40 -5.83 -5.61
C TYR A 92 -5.83 -4.47 -6.20
N PRO A 93 -7.11 -4.27 -6.56
CA PRO A 93 -7.57 -3.06 -7.24
C PRO A 93 -7.29 -1.75 -6.49
N ALA A 94 -7.33 -1.79 -5.15
CA ALA A 94 -7.26 -0.60 -4.30
C ALA A 94 -8.26 0.49 -4.68
N ASP A 95 -9.51 0.13 -5.00
CA ASP A 95 -10.56 1.07 -5.41
C ASP A 95 -11.54 1.35 -4.25
N VAL A 96 -12.38 2.38 -4.40
CA VAL A 96 -13.31 2.80 -3.34
C VAL A 96 -14.32 1.69 -2.98
N ALA A 97 -14.77 0.92 -3.96
CA ALA A 97 -15.69 -0.21 -3.72
C ALA A 97 -15.03 -1.30 -2.86
N GLY A 98 -13.74 -1.55 -3.09
CA GLY A 98 -12.90 -2.44 -2.29
C GLY A 98 -12.73 -1.97 -0.84
N ALA A 99 -12.64 -0.66 -0.59
CA ALA A 99 -12.59 -0.10 0.77
C ALA A 99 -13.90 -0.36 1.51
N ILE A 100 -15.03 -0.05 0.87
CA ILE A 100 -16.34 -0.21 1.50
C ILE A 100 -16.59 -1.70 1.80
N SER A 101 -16.38 -2.57 0.81
CA SER A 101 -16.61 -4.01 0.99
C SER A 101 -15.59 -4.66 1.94
N GLY A 102 -14.32 -4.20 1.92
CA GLY A 102 -13.26 -4.65 2.80
C GLY A 102 -13.52 -4.30 4.26
N ALA A 103 -13.99 -3.09 4.55
CA ALA A 103 -14.37 -2.69 5.90
C ALA A 103 -15.53 -3.54 6.47
N LEU A 104 -16.50 -3.93 5.62
CA LEU A 104 -17.65 -4.76 6.04
C LEU A 104 -17.29 -6.23 6.23
N ASN A 105 -16.37 -6.77 5.43
CA ASN A 105 -15.99 -8.18 5.48
C ASN A 105 -14.48 -8.34 5.14
N PRO A 106 -13.60 -8.00 6.09
CA PRO A 106 -12.16 -7.91 5.81
C PRO A 106 -11.56 -9.27 5.41
N GLY A 107 -11.99 -10.37 6.02
CA GLY A 107 -11.52 -11.72 5.66
C GLY A 107 -11.80 -12.11 4.21
N SER A 108 -12.84 -11.53 3.61
CA SER A 108 -13.23 -11.78 2.22
C SER A 108 -12.69 -10.73 1.24
N ALA A 109 -11.92 -9.75 1.70
CA ALA A 109 -11.31 -8.78 0.81
C ALA A 109 -10.26 -9.45 -0.10
N GLN A 110 -10.17 -9.02 -1.36
CA GLN A 110 -9.23 -9.60 -2.30
C GLN A 110 -7.77 -9.42 -1.84
N GLY A 111 -7.42 -8.23 -1.36
CA GLY A 111 -6.09 -7.94 -0.83
C GLY A 111 -5.74 -8.81 0.37
N ALA A 112 -6.69 -9.03 1.28
CA ALA A 112 -6.54 -9.93 2.43
C ALA A 112 -6.19 -11.37 2.03
N ARG A 113 -6.91 -11.95 1.05
CA ARG A 113 -6.61 -13.30 0.55
C ARG A 113 -5.24 -13.36 -0.14
N THR A 114 -4.91 -12.35 -0.96
CA THR A 114 -3.60 -12.26 -1.62
C THR A 114 -2.47 -12.14 -0.59
N MET A 115 -2.61 -11.29 0.43
CA MET A 115 -1.62 -11.10 1.48
C MET A 115 -1.40 -12.38 2.30
N ALA A 116 -2.48 -13.11 2.65
CA ALA A 116 -2.38 -14.40 3.32
C ALA A 116 -1.67 -15.45 2.44
N SER A 117 -1.99 -15.50 1.14
CA SER A 117 -1.33 -16.40 0.20
C SER A 117 0.17 -16.10 0.06
N LEU A 118 0.56 -14.83 -0.04
CA LEU A 118 1.97 -14.40 -0.07
C LEU A 118 2.70 -14.77 1.24
N THR A 119 2.03 -14.64 2.38
CA THR A 119 2.58 -15.03 3.69
C THR A 119 2.85 -16.54 3.74
N GLN A 120 1.88 -17.36 3.32
CA GLN A 120 2.05 -18.82 3.26
C GLN A 120 3.13 -19.21 2.26
N GLN A 121 3.19 -18.52 1.11
CA GLN A 121 4.21 -18.74 0.10
C GLN A 121 5.61 -18.47 0.65
N VAL A 122 5.84 -17.32 1.30
CA VAL A 122 7.18 -16.99 1.82
C VAL A 122 7.57 -17.93 2.96
N LEU A 123 6.65 -18.30 3.85
CA LEU A 123 6.95 -19.23 4.94
C LEU A 123 7.27 -20.65 4.44
N SER A 124 6.68 -21.07 3.31
CA SER A 124 7.02 -22.35 2.69
C SER A 124 8.45 -22.37 2.11
N LYS A 125 8.93 -21.23 1.61
CA LYS A 125 10.25 -21.09 0.98
C LYS A 125 11.35 -20.69 1.97
N CYS A 126 11.01 -19.85 2.93
CA CYS A 126 11.90 -19.19 3.88
C CYS A 126 11.31 -19.35 5.29
N PRO A 127 11.27 -20.57 5.86
CA PRO A 127 10.53 -20.86 7.09
C PRO A 127 10.99 -20.06 8.32
N ASP A 128 12.24 -19.60 8.33
CA ASP A 128 12.79 -18.84 9.44
C ASP A 128 12.54 -17.32 9.36
N THR A 129 12.02 -16.82 8.22
CA THR A 129 11.81 -15.38 8.01
C THR A 129 10.78 -14.82 9.00
N LYS A 130 11.05 -13.62 9.50
CA LYS A 130 10.11 -12.89 10.35
C LYS A 130 9.21 -12.04 9.46
N VAL A 131 7.95 -12.46 9.34
CA VAL A 131 6.96 -11.78 8.49
C VAL A 131 6.36 -10.57 9.22
N ILE A 132 6.48 -9.40 8.59
CA ILE A 132 5.79 -8.17 8.96
C ILE A 132 4.68 -7.93 7.94
N LEU A 133 3.43 -7.87 8.41
CA LEU A 133 2.32 -7.38 7.60
C LEU A 133 2.11 -5.90 7.90
N ALA A 134 1.94 -5.07 6.87
CA ALA A 134 1.46 -3.71 7.09
C ALA A 134 0.48 -3.24 6.04
N GLY A 135 -0.33 -2.25 6.41
CA GLY A 135 -1.34 -1.70 5.53
C GLY A 135 -1.72 -0.26 5.87
N TYR A 136 -1.99 0.52 4.83
CA TYR A 136 -2.39 1.93 4.95
C TYR A 136 -3.84 2.13 4.45
N SER A 137 -4.69 2.80 5.23
CA SER A 137 -6.08 3.10 4.88
C SER A 137 -6.85 1.80 4.54
N GLN A 138 -7.39 1.65 3.33
CA GLN A 138 -7.93 0.36 2.86
C GLN A 138 -6.96 -0.82 3.03
N GLY A 139 -5.66 -0.59 2.90
CA GLY A 139 -4.61 -1.57 3.16
C GLY A 139 -4.65 -2.13 4.58
N ALA A 140 -5.04 -1.33 5.57
CA ALA A 140 -5.20 -1.79 6.96
C ALA A 140 -6.32 -2.83 7.08
N GLU A 141 -7.45 -2.63 6.38
CA GLU A 141 -8.52 -3.64 6.29
C GLU A 141 -7.98 -4.96 5.73
N GLN A 142 -7.05 -4.90 4.77
CA GLN A 142 -6.43 -6.09 4.19
C GLN A 142 -5.57 -6.83 5.21
N VAL A 143 -4.89 -6.13 6.12
CA VAL A 143 -4.11 -6.74 7.21
C VAL A 143 -5.05 -7.47 8.19
N HIS A 144 -6.13 -6.82 8.62
CA HIS A 144 -7.15 -7.46 9.48
C HIS A 144 -7.72 -8.73 8.84
N GLY A 145 -8.05 -8.66 7.56
CA GLY A 145 -8.56 -9.78 6.80
C GLY A 145 -7.54 -10.90 6.61
N ALA A 146 -6.30 -10.57 6.27
CA ALA A 146 -5.23 -11.53 6.05
C ALA A 146 -4.97 -12.34 7.32
N LEU A 147 -4.92 -11.66 8.48
CA LEU A 147 -4.76 -12.30 9.77
C LEU A 147 -5.91 -13.25 10.14
N THR A 148 -7.14 -12.97 9.70
CA THR A 148 -8.26 -13.91 9.86
C THR A 148 -8.07 -15.18 9.02
N ASN A 149 -7.38 -15.07 7.88
CA ASN A 149 -7.07 -16.18 6.97
C ASN A 149 -5.75 -16.91 7.30
N LEU A 150 -5.01 -16.44 8.31
CA LEU A 150 -3.73 -16.99 8.76
C LEU A 150 -3.84 -17.62 10.14
N GLN A 151 -2.93 -18.54 10.43
CA GLN A 151 -2.79 -19.19 11.72
C GLN A 151 -1.88 -18.35 12.64
N SER A 152 -2.09 -18.51 13.96
CA SER A 152 -1.20 -17.92 14.95
C SER A 152 0.25 -18.39 14.74
N GLY A 153 1.20 -17.47 14.92
CA GLY A 153 2.63 -17.73 14.74
C GLY A 153 3.15 -17.53 13.31
N GLN A 154 2.28 -17.39 12.31
CA GLN A 154 2.72 -17.12 10.92
C GLN A 154 3.18 -15.67 10.72
N VAL A 155 2.70 -14.73 11.53
CA VAL A 155 3.02 -13.30 11.42
C VAL A 155 3.76 -12.86 12.67
N SER A 156 4.93 -12.24 12.48
CA SER A 156 5.75 -11.73 13.57
C SER A 156 5.28 -10.36 14.05
N VAL A 157 4.85 -9.47 13.15
CA VAL A 157 4.37 -8.12 13.49
C VAL A 157 3.26 -7.70 12.51
N ALA A 158 2.23 -7.02 13.01
CA ALA A 158 1.23 -6.35 12.17
C ALA A 158 1.17 -4.85 12.45
N LEU A 159 1.24 -4.02 11.41
CA LEU A 159 1.25 -2.56 11.49
C LEU A 159 0.14 -1.97 10.62
N THR A 160 -0.71 -1.11 11.18
CA THR A 160 -1.73 -0.42 10.37
C THR A 160 -1.62 1.09 10.53
N PHE A 161 -1.88 1.82 9.44
CA PHE A 161 -1.80 3.27 9.37
C PHE A 161 -3.12 3.82 8.84
N GLY A 162 -3.72 4.78 9.52
CA GLY A 162 -5.02 5.33 9.13
C GLY A 162 -6.10 4.25 9.07
N ASP A 163 -6.13 3.39 10.09
CA ASP A 163 -6.88 2.14 10.10
C ASP A 163 -8.40 2.37 10.33
N PRO A 164 -9.27 2.12 9.33
CA PRO A 164 -10.72 2.24 9.49
C PRO A 164 -11.30 1.26 10.52
N LEU A 165 -10.57 0.19 10.82
CA LEU A 165 -10.96 -0.90 11.71
C LEU A 165 -10.18 -0.87 13.02
N GLN A 166 -9.59 0.27 13.42
CA GLN A 166 -8.72 0.35 14.61
C GLN A 166 -9.36 -0.13 15.92
N LEU A 167 -10.69 -0.06 16.04
CA LEU A 167 -11.44 -0.55 17.20
C LEU A 167 -11.67 -2.07 17.18
N ILE A 168 -11.35 -2.74 16.08
CA ILE A 168 -11.47 -4.18 15.91
C ILE A 168 -10.13 -4.84 16.27
N PRO A 169 -10.10 -5.77 17.24
CA PRO A 169 -8.87 -6.46 17.57
C PRO A 169 -8.35 -7.32 16.41
N PHE A 170 -7.04 -7.27 16.17
CA PHE A 170 -6.38 -8.19 15.25
C PHE A 170 -6.60 -9.65 15.67
N ARG A 171 -6.90 -10.51 14.70
CA ARG A 171 -7.11 -11.95 14.91
C ARG A 171 -5.80 -12.70 14.75
N ASN A 172 -5.66 -13.85 15.42
CA ASN A 172 -4.55 -14.79 15.23
C ASN A 172 -3.13 -14.19 15.38
N ILE A 173 -2.99 -13.11 16.16
CA ILE A 173 -1.71 -12.52 16.53
C ILE A 173 -1.83 -11.90 17.93
N GLU A 174 -0.76 -11.99 18.71
CA GLU A 174 -0.72 -11.44 20.06
C GLU A 174 -0.77 -9.90 20.03
N ALA A 175 -1.52 -9.28 20.95
CA ALA A 175 -1.69 -7.83 21.01
C ALA A 175 -0.36 -7.07 21.16
N GLY A 176 0.63 -7.64 21.84
CA GLY A 176 1.97 -7.04 21.98
C GLY A 176 2.79 -7.01 20.68
N ARG A 177 2.30 -7.65 19.62
CA ARG A 177 2.95 -7.75 18.30
C ARG A 177 2.22 -6.94 17.23
N THR A 178 1.24 -6.13 17.63
CA THR A 178 0.46 -5.29 16.74
C THR A 178 0.55 -3.84 17.14
N LYS A 179 0.48 -2.94 16.14
CA LYS A 179 0.44 -1.51 16.40
C LYS A 179 -0.40 -0.81 15.35
N VAL A 180 -1.38 -0.04 15.82
CA VAL A 180 -2.20 0.86 15.01
C VAL A 180 -1.65 2.27 15.15
N TYR A 181 -1.43 2.93 14.02
CA TYR A 181 -1.09 4.34 13.90
C TYR A 181 -2.32 5.09 13.37
N CYS A 182 -2.89 5.93 14.23
CA CYS A 182 -4.06 6.73 13.94
C CYS A 182 -3.81 8.16 14.44
N ASN A 183 -3.50 9.06 13.50
CA ASN A 183 -3.09 10.42 13.83
C ASN A 183 -4.30 11.24 14.29
N LEU A 184 -4.06 12.20 15.18
CA LEU A 184 -5.10 13.10 15.65
C LEU A 184 -5.73 13.83 14.45
N LEU A 185 -7.06 13.87 14.41
CA LEU A 185 -7.86 14.40 13.29
C LEU A 185 -7.86 13.54 12.00
N ASP A 186 -7.39 12.30 12.06
CA ASP A 186 -7.70 11.32 11.02
C ASP A 186 -9.15 10.81 11.19
N GLY A 187 -10.04 11.26 10.31
CA GLY A 187 -11.44 10.84 10.33
C GLY A 187 -11.65 9.38 9.93
N VAL A 188 -10.72 8.78 9.18
CA VAL A 188 -10.77 7.37 8.78
C VAL A 188 -10.69 6.46 9.99
N CYS A 189 -9.80 6.76 10.94
CA CYS A 189 -9.70 6.05 12.21
C CYS A 189 -10.93 6.16 13.11
N SER A 190 -11.84 7.08 12.80
CA SER A 190 -13.12 7.27 13.50
C SER A 190 -14.30 6.64 12.74
N GLY A 191 -14.03 5.83 11.71
CA GLY A 191 -15.04 5.13 10.91
C GLY A 191 -15.69 6.00 9.82
N ALA A 192 -15.17 7.20 9.55
CA ALA A 192 -15.67 8.08 8.51
C ALA A 192 -14.68 8.14 7.34
N PHE A 193 -15.15 8.11 6.09
CA PHE A 193 -14.28 8.27 4.92
C PHE A 193 -13.89 9.76 4.71
N ILE A 194 -13.22 10.35 5.70
CA ILE A 194 -12.78 11.74 5.72
C ILE A 194 -11.25 11.76 5.62
N ILE A 195 -10.76 12.00 4.41
CA ILE A 195 -9.33 12.06 4.11
C ILE A 195 -8.80 13.44 4.51
N SER A 196 -8.25 13.55 5.72
CA SER A 196 -7.64 14.78 6.24
C SER A 196 -6.14 14.83 5.96
N ALA A 197 -5.50 15.98 6.25
CA ALA A 197 -4.03 16.08 6.21
C ALA A 197 -3.37 15.07 7.18
N ALA A 198 -3.99 14.80 8.33
CA ALA A 198 -3.54 13.79 9.27
C ALA A 198 -3.53 12.40 8.61
N HIS A 199 -4.58 12.04 7.85
CA HIS A 199 -4.62 10.77 7.12
C HIS A 199 -3.48 10.62 6.09
N LEU A 200 -2.99 11.73 5.53
CA LEU A 200 -1.94 11.75 4.51
C LEU A 200 -0.51 11.88 5.08
N SER A 201 -0.37 11.98 6.41
CA SER A 201 0.90 12.31 7.08
C SER A 201 1.75 11.10 7.49
N TYR A 202 1.17 9.88 7.53
CA TYR A 202 1.81 8.69 8.10
C TYR A 202 3.19 8.36 7.54
N SER A 203 3.43 8.63 6.26
CA SER A 203 4.72 8.35 5.62
C SER A 203 5.88 9.14 6.24
N PHE A 204 5.60 10.30 6.83
CA PHE A 204 6.58 11.20 7.44
C PHE A 204 6.64 11.06 8.97
N GLU A 205 5.50 10.86 9.61
CA GLU A 205 5.40 10.88 11.07
C GLU A 205 5.62 9.50 11.70
N ASP A 206 5.12 8.44 11.05
CA ASP A 206 4.87 7.18 11.75
C ASP A 206 5.70 5.99 11.26
N THR A 207 6.24 6.04 10.04
CA THR A 207 6.98 4.91 9.46
C THR A 207 8.27 4.57 10.23
N THR A 208 8.98 5.57 10.74
CA THR A 208 10.19 5.36 11.56
C THR A 208 9.84 4.74 12.92
N PRO A 209 8.91 5.31 13.72
CA PRO A 209 8.41 4.65 14.93
C PRO A 209 7.89 3.22 14.68
N ALA A 210 7.20 2.99 13.55
CA ALA A 210 6.68 1.67 13.19
C ALA A 210 7.79 0.64 12.93
N ALA A 211 8.84 1.02 12.21
CA ALA A 211 10.00 0.17 12.02
C ALA A 211 10.72 -0.13 13.35
N GLN A 212 10.82 0.86 14.24
CA GLN A 212 11.41 0.68 15.58
C GLN A 212 10.56 -0.26 16.46
N PHE A 213 9.24 -0.13 16.42
CA PHE A 213 8.35 -1.07 17.10
C PHE A 213 8.56 -2.50 16.56
N ALA A 214 8.56 -2.68 15.23
CA ALA A 214 8.82 -3.98 14.63
C ALA A 214 10.17 -4.57 15.06
N LYS A 215 11.23 -3.73 15.09
CA LYS A 215 12.56 -4.11 15.58
C LYS A 215 12.55 -4.50 17.06
N SER A 216 11.79 -3.81 17.90
CA SER A 216 11.68 -4.13 19.33
C SER A 216 10.99 -5.48 19.58
N VAL A 217 10.03 -5.86 18.73
CA VAL A 217 9.29 -7.13 18.83
C VAL A 217 10.09 -8.30 18.24
N ILE A 218 10.74 -8.09 17.09
CA ILE A 218 11.51 -9.14 16.41
C ILE A 218 12.89 -9.34 17.06
N GLY A 219 13.50 -8.26 17.55
CA GLY A 219 14.84 -8.26 18.11
C GLY A 219 15.94 -8.19 17.05
N ASN A 220 17.14 -8.60 17.46
CA ASN A 220 18.28 -8.72 16.56
C ASN A 220 18.09 -9.92 15.63
N ILE A 221 18.60 -9.77 14.41
CA ILE A 221 18.55 -10.76 13.34
C ILE A 221 19.96 -11.11 12.90
#